data_AF-A0A7W0PDU4-F1
#
_entry.id   AF-A0A7W0PDU4-F1
#
_cell.length_a   1.000
_cell.length_b   1.000
_cell.length_c   1.000
_cell.angle_alpha   90.00
_cell.angle_beta   90.00
_cell.angle_gamma   90.00
#
_symmetry.space_group_name_H-M   'P 1'
#
loop_
_entity.id
_entity.type
_entity.pdbx_description
1 polymer ?
#
loop_
_entity_poly.entity_id
_entity_poly.type
_entity_poly.pdbx_seq_one_letter_code
_entity_poly.pdbx_strand_id
1 'polypeptide(L)'
;MTGCSTEEFLRFGWPEGITDEAVKMRELWTGSVIAALVVGVIVWGLIFWTVAFHRKKDNEIPRQFKENLPLEIIYTVIPVVLILVLF
;
A
#
# COMPACT_ATOMS: atom_id res chain seq x y z
N MET A 1 29.17 -9.34 9.60
CA MET A 1 28.23 -10.47 9.40
C MET A 1 27.12 -10.35 10.44
N THR A 2 26.15 -9.47 10.25
CA THR A 2 24.95 -9.36 11.13
C THR A 2 23.94 -8.53 10.36
N GLY A 3 23.02 -9.18 9.64
CA GLY A 3 22.07 -8.52 8.74
C GLY A 3 20.96 -9.47 8.32
N CYS A 4 20.45 -10.25 9.28
CA CYS A 4 19.31 -11.12 9.06
C CYS A 4 18.50 -11.30 10.35
N SER A 5 18.15 -10.20 10.99
CA SER A 5 16.92 -10.19 11.79
C SER A 5 15.84 -9.54 10.94
N THR A 6 14.72 -10.23 10.71
CA THR A 6 13.60 -9.73 9.88
C THR A 6 13.11 -8.36 10.38
N GLU A 7 13.21 -8.13 11.69
CA GLU A 7 13.01 -6.87 12.39
C GLU A 7 13.83 -5.69 11.84
N GLU A 8 15.09 -5.92 11.46
CA GLU A 8 16.02 -4.87 11.00
C GLU A 8 15.71 -4.42 9.57
N PHE A 9 15.28 -5.35 8.71
CA PHE A 9 14.80 -5.03 7.36
C PHE A 9 13.46 -4.29 7.38
N LEU A 10 12.53 -4.75 8.23
CA LEU A 10 11.18 -4.17 8.31
C LEU A 10 11.14 -2.79 8.98
N ARG A 11 12.17 -2.42 9.76
CA ARG A 11 12.34 -1.05 10.30
C ARG A 11 12.54 0.03 9.23
N PHE A 12 12.84 -0.35 7.99
CA PHE A 12 12.98 0.58 6.85
C PHE A 12 13.88 1.79 7.16
N GLY A 13 15.04 1.54 7.76
CA GLY A 13 16.04 2.58 8.08
C GLY A 13 15.86 3.28 9.43
N TRP A 14 14.84 2.94 10.23
CA TRP A 14 14.68 3.50 11.59
C TRP A 14 15.82 3.03 12.51
N PRO A 15 16.49 3.90 13.30
CA PRO A 15 17.58 3.52 14.21
C PRO A 15 17.08 2.74 15.44
N GLU A 16 17.99 2.10 16.18
CA GLU A 16 17.58 1.29 17.33
C GLU A 16 17.31 2.21 18.52
N GLY A 17 16.11 2.09 19.09
CA GLY A 17 15.67 2.93 20.19
C GLY A 17 16.48 2.62 21.46
N ILE A 18 17.08 3.65 22.04
CA ILE A 18 17.76 3.58 23.34
C ILE A 18 16.83 3.89 24.52
N THR A 19 15.61 4.32 24.24
CA THR A 19 14.55 4.61 25.22
C THR A 19 13.30 3.81 24.90
N ASP A 20 12.48 3.52 25.92
CA ASP A 20 11.22 2.79 25.76
C ASP A 20 10.26 3.50 24.79
N GLU A 21 10.25 4.84 24.80
CA GLU A 21 9.42 5.62 23.89
C GLU A 21 9.90 5.52 22.43
N ALA A 22 11.21 5.42 22.21
CA ALA A 22 11.75 5.19 20.87
C ALA A 22 11.40 3.79 20.34
N VAL A 23 11.32 2.79 21.23
CA VAL A 23 10.90 1.43 20.87
C VAL A 23 9.42 1.41 20.45
N LYS A 24 8.51 2.01 21.24
CA LYS A 24 7.09 2.11 20.88
C LYS A 24 6.87 2.84 19.55
N MET A 25 7.60 3.94 19.31
CA MET A 25 7.54 4.67 18.05
C MET A 25 8.01 3.80 16.86
N ARG A 26 9.08 3.01 17.06
CA ARG A 26 9.59 2.08 16.05
C ARG A 26 8.56 1.01 15.67
N GLU A 27 7.82 0.49 16.64
CA GLU A 27 6.76 -0.51 16.39
C GLU A 27 5.63 0.08 15.53
N LEU A 28 5.15 1.28 15.88
CA LEU A 28 4.13 1.99 15.10
C LEU A 28 4.61 2.30 13.66
N TRP A 29 5.86 2.76 13.53
CA TRP A 29 6.48 3.02 12.22
C TRP A 29 6.53 1.75 11.37
N THR A 30 7.01 0.64 11.95
CA THR A 30 7.13 -0.64 11.24
C THR A 30 5.77 -1.13 10.77
N GLY A 31 4.73 -1.06 11.63
CA GLY A 31 3.36 -1.39 11.25
C GLY A 31 2.82 -0.50 10.13
N SER A 32 3.09 0.81 10.18
CA SER A 32 2.66 1.77 9.16
C SER A 32 3.31 1.53 7.80
N VAL A 33 4.63 1.25 7.79
CA VAL A 33 5.37 0.91 6.57
C VAL A 33 4.83 -0.38 5.95
N ILE A 34 4.54 -1.40 6.75
CA ILE A 34 3.96 -2.66 6.26
C ILE A 34 2.59 -2.40 5.63
N ALA A 35 1.72 -1.63 6.29
CA ALA A 35 0.41 -1.26 5.74
C ALA A 35 0.54 -0.51 4.41
N ALA A 36 1.48 0.45 4.32
CA ALA A 36 1.75 1.20 3.10
C ALA A 36 2.27 0.29 1.97
N LEU A 37 3.15 -0.67 2.27
CA LEU A 37 3.65 -1.64 1.29
C LEU A 37 2.53 -2.54 0.75
N VAL A 38 1.60 -2.99 1.59
CA VAL A 38 0.44 -3.77 1.16
C VAL A 38 -0.40 -2.98 0.15
N VAL A 39 -0.72 -1.72 0.46
CA VAL A 39 -1.47 -0.84 -0.46
C VAL A 39 -0.69 -0.62 -1.75
N GLY A 40 0.62 -0.34 -1.65
CA GLY A 40 1.49 -0.14 -2.80
C GLY A 40 1.53 -1.35 -3.75
N VAL A 41 1.65 -2.57 -3.20
CA VAL A 41 1.64 -3.81 -3.99
C VAL A 41 0.30 -4.02 -4.68
N ILE A 42 -0.83 -3.72 -4.03
CA ILE A 42 -2.15 -3.81 -4.65
C ILE A 42 -2.23 -2.85 -5.85
N VAL A 43 -1.84 -1.58 -5.67
CA VAL A 43 -1.90 -0.57 -6.73
C VAL A 43 -0.97 -0.92 -7.89
N TRP A 44 0.28 -1.31 -7.59
CA TRP A 44 1.22 -1.75 -8.62
C TRP A 44 0.74 -3.00 -9.35
N GLY A 45 0.16 -3.97 -8.65
CA GLY A 45 -0.45 -5.15 -9.24
C GLY A 45 -1.55 -4.79 -10.24
N LEU A 46 -2.45 -3.87 -9.87
CA LEU A 46 -3.52 -3.39 -10.76
C LEU A 46 -2.96 -2.62 -11.97
N ILE A 47 -1.93 -1.78 -11.77
CA ILE A 47 -1.27 -1.07 -12.88
C ILE A 47 -0.63 -2.07 -13.85
N PHE A 48 0.18 -3.00 -13.37
CA PHE A 48 0.82 -3.99 -14.25
C PHE A 48 -0.20 -4.90 -14.94
N TRP A 49 -1.28 -5.26 -14.25
CA TRP A 49 -2.38 -6.02 -14.83
C TRP A 49 -3.05 -5.29 -16.01
N THR A 50 -3.39 -4.01 -15.83
CA THR A 50 -4.01 -3.22 -16.90
C THR A 50 -3.07 -3.00 -18.08
N VAL A 51 -1.79 -2.71 -17.83
CA VAL A 51 -0.78 -2.51 -18.87
C VAL A 51 -0.52 -3.79 -19.68
N ALA A 52 -0.43 -4.94 -19.01
CA ALA A 52 -0.10 -6.21 -19.67
C ALA A 52 -1.31 -6.81 -20.44
N PHE A 53 -2.50 -6.83 -19.82
CA PHE A 53 -3.64 -7.57 -20.35
C PHE A 53 -4.64 -6.71 -21.12
N HIS A 54 -4.76 -5.42 -20.81
CA HIS A 54 -5.77 -4.53 -21.43
C HIS A 54 -5.16 -3.62 -22.50
N ARG A 55 -3.94 -3.92 -22.97
CA ARG A 55 -3.31 -3.16 -24.06
C ARG A 55 -4.10 -3.35 -25.36
N LYS A 56 -4.58 -2.23 -25.90
CA LYS A 56 -5.37 -2.19 -27.14
C LYS A 56 -4.59 -2.79 -28.32
N LYS A 57 -5.24 -3.64 -29.11
CA LYS A 57 -4.68 -4.25 -30.33
C LYS A 57 -5.44 -3.88 -31.61
N ASP A 58 -6.56 -3.17 -31.49
CA ASP A 58 -7.46 -2.84 -32.60
C ASP A 58 -7.97 -1.37 -32.52
N ASN A 59 -8.58 -0.89 -33.60
CA ASN A 59 -9.02 0.49 -33.80
C ASN A 59 -10.44 0.78 -33.28
N GLU A 60 -11.16 -0.21 -32.74
CA GLU A 60 -12.49 -0.03 -32.17
C GLU A 60 -12.50 0.96 -30.99
N ILE A 61 -13.53 1.81 -30.89
CA ILE A 61 -13.67 2.77 -29.79
C ILE A 61 -14.04 2.00 -28.52
N PRO A 62 -13.32 2.18 -27.39
CA PRO A 62 -13.61 1.45 -26.17
C PRO A 62 -14.99 1.81 -25.62
N ARG A 63 -15.63 0.86 -24.92
CA ARG A 63 -16.91 1.08 -24.26
C ARG A 63 -16.78 2.24 -23.25
N GLN A 64 -17.60 3.27 -23.44
CA GLN A 64 -17.71 4.39 -22.51
C GLN A 64 -18.49 3.94 -21.26
N PHE A 65 -17.79 3.63 -20.18
CA PHE A 65 -18.40 3.45 -18.87
C PHE A 65 -18.50 4.84 -18.21
N LYS A 66 -19.71 5.32 -17.96
CA LYS A 66 -19.91 6.65 -17.35
C LYS A 66 -19.82 6.62 -15.83
N GLU A 67 -20.43 5.63 -15.17
CA GLU A 67 -20.64 5.67 -13.71
C GLU A 67 -20.63 4.26 -13.11
N ASN A 68 -19.83 4.05 -12.06
CA ASN A 68 -19.75 2.78 -11.32
C ASN A 68 -19.84 3.06 -9.81
N LEU A 69 -20.98 3.60 -9.36
CA LEU A 69 -21.19 4.04 -7.98
C LEU A 69 -20.70 3.07 -6.88
N PRO A 70 -20.91 1.74 -6.97
CA PRO A 70 -20.41 0.82 -5.95
C PRO A 70 -18.88 0.81 -5.85
N LEU A 71 -18.18 0.91 -6.97
CA LEU A 71 -16.71 0.99 -6.99
C LEU A 71 -16.23 2.30 -6.36
N GLU A 72 -16.95 3.39 -6.61
CA GLU A 72 -16.63 4.70 -6.04
C GLU A 72 -16.71 4.73 -4.53
N ILE A 73 -17.73 4.09 -3.97
CA ILE A 73 -17.86 3.93 -2.52
C ILE A 73 -16.69 3.12 -1.97
N ILE A 74 -16.30 2.02 -2.62
CA ILE A 74 -15.23 1.14 -2.15
C ILE A 74 -13.89 1.89 -2.05
N TYR A 75 -13.44 2.55 -3.12
CA TYR A 75 -12.15 3.25 -3.11
C TYR A 75 -12.15 4.53 -2.27
N THR A 76 -13.32 5.00 -1.81
CA THR A 76 -13.43 6.16 -0.92
C THR A 76 -13.45 5.73 0.55
N VAL A 77 -14.26 4.71 0.89
CA VAL A 77 -14.42 4.24 2.28
C VAL A 77 -13.17 3.52 2.77
N ILE A 78 -12.52 2.69 1.93
CA ILE A 78 -11.34 1.92 2.35
C ILE A 78 -10.20 2.84 2.81
N PRO A 79 -9.77 3.87 2.07
CA PRO A 79 -8.74 4.80 2.53
C PRO A 79 -9.11 5.54 3.81
N VAL A 80 -10.38 5.93 3.98
CA VAL A 80 -10.84 6.60 5.21
C VAL A 80 -10.69 5.67 6.42
N VAL A 81 -11.12 4.41 6.30
CA VAL A 81 -10.99 3.41 7.37
C VAL A 81 -9.51 3.16 7.71
N LEU A 82 -8.63 3.07 6.70
CA LEU A 82 -7.19 2.90 6.92
C LEU A 82 -6.59 4.05 7.74
N ILE A 83 -6.97 5.29 7.46
CA ILE A 83 -6.52 6.46 8.21
C ILE A 83 -7.05 6.40 9.65
N LEU A 84 -8.33 6.08 9.84
CA LEU A 84 -8.95 6.00 11.17
C LEU A 84 -8.32 4.94 12.09
N VAL A 85 -7.74 3.87 11.54
CA VAL A 85 -7.06 2.82 12.32
C VAL A 85 -5.62 3.22 12.65
N LEU A 86 -4.97 3.98 11.79
CA LEU A 86 -3.56 4.37 11.94
C LEU A 86 -3.37 5.60 12.86
N PHE A 87 -4.43 6.39 13.05
CA PHE A 87 -4.45 7.62 13.84
C PHE A 87 -5.00 7.40 15.25
#